data_AF-V6LCR2-F1
#
_entry.id   AF-V6LCR2-F1
#
_cell.length_a   1.000
_cell.length_b   1.000
_cell.length_c   1.000
_cell.angle_alpha   90.00
_cell.angle_beta   90.00
_cell.angle_gamma   90.00
#
_symmetry.space_group_name_H-M   'P 1'
#
loop_
_entity.id
_entity.type
_entity.pdbx_description
1 polymer ?
#
loop_
_entity_poly.entity_id
_entity_poly.type
_entity_poly.pdbx_seq_one_letter_code
_entity_poly.pdbx_strand_id
1 'polypeptide(L)'
;MPWILGSIKPIQLSNFDIEGYLTARRAFTTDEWIDLLVQSIGFNPELFGRRAKLIQLVRLIPFVERNYNLVELGPKGTGKSHIFSEFSPHGMLISGGEVTVPKLFVNNANGRIGLVGYWDVVAFDEFAGKKKRTDRALVDIMKNYMANRSFSRGVETLGADASMVFVGNTSHTVPYMLKHSDLFDELPESYHDSAYLDRLHHCIPGWEVDTIREEMFSDGYGFVVDYIAEVLKSMRAQDCSDLYQQRFSLSLDISTRDRDGIHKTFSGLMKILYPHGEAAPEEIEEILRFAIEGRKRVKDQILRIDSTMADVKFGYLDRIGTWHTVSTLEEEEYPAYYHRERRERSEAADSAIEPTEGGAVIAVQDGPQGEHAQAVEAPLFEGHREFQENQRGVSFATLLVPYLRGAGEITITDPYIRLFHQARNLMELIEGVAAVKEAGDEVKVKLVTSEANSGEDKVRRQRELLLKVQQGAAVGGVNLDVSFSNTIHDRSIVTDTGWKILLGRGLDIFQYVTGDAFELSTRLQEYRQVKGFGVTYIREGG
;
A
#
# COMPACT_ATOMS: atom_id res chain seq x y z
N MET A 1 17.73 32.45 44.91
CA MET A 1 17.80 32.74 43.47
C MET A 1 16.39 32.66 42.92
N PRO A 2 15.79 33.76 42.42
CA PRO A 2 14.52 33.68 41.74
C PRO A 2 14.72 32.98 40.38
N TRP A 3 13.74 32.17 39.98
CA TRP A 3 13.75 31.49 38.70
C TRP A 3 13.71 32.54 37.58
N ILE A 4 14.70 32.51 36.68
CA ILE A 4 14.72 33.34 35.47
C ILE A 4 14.26 32.47 34.32
N LEU A 5 13.08 32.78 33.79
CA LEU A 5 12.51 32.10 32.64
C LEU A 5 13.30 32.47 31.38
N GLY A 6 14.09 31.55 30.84
CA GLY A 6 14.96 31.80 29.68
C GLY A 6 14.22 31.82 28.33
N SER A 7 13.18 31.00 28.17
CA SER A 7 12.31 30.97 26.99
C SER A 7 11.03 30.19 27.27
N ILE A 8 9.89 30.65 26.77
CA ILE A 8 8.63 29.88 26.68
C ILE A 8 8.40 29.57 25.20
N LYS A 9 8.22 28.28 24.88
CA LYS A 9 7.51 27.87 23.66
C LYS A 9 6.05 27.68 24.08
N PRO A 10 5.14 28.61 23.75
CA PRO A 10 3.75 28.45 24.12
C PRO A 10 3.14 27.31 23.29
N ILE A 11 2.59 26.30 23.96
CA ILE A 11 1.64 25.37 23.34
C ILE A 11 0.31 26.10 23.37
N GLN A 12 -0.24 26.46 22.21
CA GLN A 12 -1.50 27.22 22.14
C GLN A 12 -2.70 26.27 22.24
N LEU A 13 -2.94 25.72 23.43
CA LEU A 13 -4.21 25.09 23.77
C LEU A 13 -4.75 25.73 25.04
N SER A 14 -5.79 26.56 24.89
CA SER A 14 -6.47 27.19 26.02
C SER A 14 -7.33 26.20 26.83
N ASN A 15 -7.82 25.13 26.19
CA ASN A 15 -8.57 24.05 26.82
C ASN A 15 -8.50 22.78 25.94
N PHE A 16 -8.33 21.60 26.54
CA PHE A 16 -8.34 20.30 25.86
C PHE A 16 -9.63 19.56 26.22
N ASP A 17 -10.49 19.33 25.24
CA ASP A 17 -11.79 18.64 25.40
C ASP A 17 -11.83 17.37 24.53
N ILE A 18 -11.57 16.24 25.17
CA ILE A 18 -11.63 14.91 24.53
C ILE A 18 -13.08 14.45 24.32
N GLU A 19 -14.00 14.78 25.22
CA GLU A 19 -15.41 14.37 25.10
C GLU A 19 -16.09 15.05 23.92
N GLY A 20 -15.78 16.33 23.70
CA GLY A 20 -16.18 17.06 22.50
C GLY A 20 -15.66 16.41 21.21
N TYR A 21 -14.40 15.95 21.19
CA TYR A 21 -13.81 15.24 20.05
C TYR A 21 -14.53 13.92 19.75
N LEU A 22 -14.78 13.10 20.78
CA LEU A 22 -15.49 11.83 20.64
C LEU A 22 -16.94 12.02 20.20
N THR A 23 -17.60 13.07 20.69
CA THR A 23 -18.96 13.44 20.28
C THR A 23 -18.99 13.91 18.83
N ALA A 24 -18.05 14.77 18.43
CA ALA A 24 -17.94 15.23 17.05
C ALA A 24 -17.71 14.07 16.09
N ARG A 25 -16.82 13.13 16.42
CA ARG A 25 -16.54 11.93 15.60
C ARG A 25 -17.81 11.16 15.22
N ARG A 26 -18.80 11.05 16.12
CA ARG A 26 -20.07 10.34 15.85
C ARG A 26 -20.94 11.00 14.80
N ALA A 27 -20.71 12.28 14.51
CA ALA A 27 -21.46 13.02 13.48
C ALA A 27 -20.89 12.85 12.06
N PHE A 28 -19.71 12.22 11.92
CA PHE A 28 -19.07 11.98 10.63
C PHE A 28 -19.22 10.52 10.20
N THR A 29 -19.40 10.31 8.90
CA THR A 29 -19.07 9.02 8.31
C THR A 29 -17.56 8.76 8.39
N THR A 30 -17.15 7.51 8.25
CA THR A 30 -15.72 7.16 8.27
C THR A 30 -14.94 7.85 7.17
N ASP A 31 -15.51 7.99 5.98
CA ASP A 31 -14.82 8.62 4.84
C ASP A 31 -14.61 10.12 5.09
N GLU A 32 -15.64 10.83 5.56
CA GLU A 32 -15.53 12.25 5.91
C GLU A 32 -14.55 12.46 7.06
N TRP A 33 -14.49 11.53 8.03
CA TRP A 33 -13.55 11.59 9.14
C TRP A 33 -12.10 11.39 8.68
N ILE A 34 -11.85 10.39 7.83
CA ILE A 34 -10.53 10.16 7.24
C ILE A 34 -10.09 11.40 6.46
N ASP A 35 -10.99 11.99 5.67
CA ASP A 35 -10.71 13.18 4.88
C ASP A 35 -10.34 14.38 5.76
N LEU A 36 -11.08 14.59 6.85
CA LEU A 36 -10.77 15.61 7.85
C LEU A 36 -9.40 15.39 8.50
N LEU A 37 -9.04 14.14 8.83
CA LEU A 37 -7.72 13.82 9.40
C LEU A 37 -6.59 14.05 8.39
N VAL A 38 -6.77 13.62 7.14
CA VAL A 38 -5.82 13.83 6.04
C VAL A 38 -5.61 15.33 5.76
N GLN A 39 -6.69 16.10 5.81
CA GLN A 39 -6.65 17.55 5.72
C GLN A 39 -5.92 18.18 6.91
N SER A 40 -6.11 17.65 8.13
CA SER A 40 -5.44 18.13 9.35
C SER A 40 -3.92 17.89 9.35
N ILE A 41 -3.42 16.88 8.61
CA ILE A 41 -1.98 16.68 8.39
C ILE A 41 -1.44 17.44 7.16
N GLY A 42 -2.30 18.20 6.47
CA GLY A 42 -1.92 19.15 5.41
C GLY A 42 -2.16 18.67 3.98
N PHE A 43 -2.79 17.51 3.75
CA PHE A 43 -2.99 16.97 2.39
C PHE A 43 -4.43 17.15 1.89
N ASN A 44 -4.59 17.36 0.58
CA ASN A 44 -5.90 17.40 -0.07
C ASN A 44 -6.45 15.97 -0.25
N PRO A 45 -7.49 15.55 0.50
CA PRO A 45 -7.99 14.19 0.48
C PRO A 45 -8.57 13.75 -0.87
N GLU A 46 -8.98 14.67 -1.76
CA GLU A 46 -9.54 14.32 -3.07
C GLU A 46 -8.51 13.68 -4.02
N LEU A 47 -7.21 13.90 -3.75
CA LEU A 47 -6.11 13.39 -4.57
C LEU A 47 -5.56 12.04 -4.09
N PHE A 48 -6.11 11.48 -3.00
CA PHE A 48 -5.66 10.22 -2.42
C PHE A 48 -6.75 9.15 -2.51
N GLY A 49 -6.36 7.95 -2.92
CA GLY A 49 -7.16 6.74 -2.72
C GLY A 49 -7.31 6.36 -1.25
N ARG A 50 -8.26 5.47 -0.92
CA ARG A 50 -8.54 5.08 0.48
C ARG A 50 -7.29 4.46 1.12
N ARG A 51 -6.62 3.57 0.40
CA ARG A 51 -5.35 2.96 0.82
C ARG A 51 -4.25 3.98 1.06
N ALA A 52 -4.10 4.97 0.18
CA ALA A 52 -3.08 6.01 0.33
C ALA A 52 -3.34 6.88 1.57
N LYS A 53 -4.61 7.18 1.89
CA LYS A 53 -5.01 7.87 3.13
C LYS A 53 -4.65 7.04 4.37
N LEU A 54 -4.95 5.74 4.37
CA LEU A 54 -4.56 4.84 5.47
C LEU A 54 -3.05 4.80 5.68
N ILE A 55 -2.25 4.73 4.60
CA ILE A 55 -0.78 4.80 4.68
C ILE A 55 -0.32 6.10 5.37
N GLN A 56 -0.93 7.24 5.05
CA GLN A 56 -0.61 8.50 5.75
C GLN A 56 -0.97 8.44 7.24
N LEU A 57 -2.13 7.87 7.59
CA LEU A 57 -2.58 7.77 8.97
C LEU A 57 -1.75 6.80 9.81
N VAL A 58 -1.14 5.77 9.21
CA VAL A 58 -0.20 4.86 9.91
C VAL A 58 1.00 5.64 10.48
N ARG A 59 1.43 6.72 9.82
CA ARG A 59 2.50 7.60 10.34
C ARG A 59 2.12 8.30 11.66
N LEU A 60 0.83 8.36 12.00
CA LEU A 60 0.33 8.92 13.26
C LEU A 60 0.30 7.88 14.39
N ILE A 61 0.31 6.57 14.09
CA ILE A 61 0.26 5.50 15.10
C ILE A 61 1.33 5.65 16.18
N PRO A 62 2.61 5.98 15.89
CA PRO A 62 3.62 6.21 16.92
C PRO A 62 3.21 7.20 18.01
N PHE A 63 2.38 8.20 17.68
CA PHE A 63 1.89 9.23 18.61
C PHE A 63 0.71 8.75 19.46
N VAL A 64 -0.08 7.78 19.00
CA VAL A 64 -1.27 7.27 19.70
C VAL A 64 -1.09 5.88 20.34
N GLU A 65 -0.04 5.16 19.96
CA GLU A 65 0.27 3.83 20.49
C GLU A 65 1.63 3.83 21.18
N ARG A 66 1.73 3.19 22.35
CA ARG A 66 2.96 3.17 23.15
C ARG A 66 3.94 2.17 22.60
N ASN A 67 5.22 2.55 22.55
CA ASN A 67 6.30 1.69 22.08
C ASN A 67 5.95 1.01 20.75
N TYR A 68 5.55 1.81 19.76
CA TYR A 68 5.25 1.34 18.42
C TYR A 68 6.44 1.58 17.49
N ASN A 69 7.14 0.49 17.19
CA ASN A 69 8.27 0.45 16.28
C ASN A 69 7.81 0.39 14.82
N LEU A 70 8.09 1.44 14.06
CA LEU A 70 7.66 1.63 12.67
C LEU A 70 8.89 1.79 11.77
N VAL A 71 8.86 1.21 10.57
CA VAL A 71 9.84 1.50 9.52
C VAL A 71 9.13 1.97 8.26
N GLU A 72 9.70 2.97 7.60
CA GLU A 72 9.26 3.45 6.30
C GLU A 72 10.46 3.55 5.36
N LEU A 73 10.42 2.77 4.28
CA LEU A 73 11.42 2.78 3.21
C LEU A 73 10.75 3.11 1.88
N GLY A 74 11.34 4.01 1.10
CA GLY A 74 10.81 4.35 -0.22
C GLY A 74 11.62 5.41 -0.96
N PRO A 75 11.18 5.83 -2.16
CA PRO A 75 11.85 6.85 -2.93
C PRO A 75 11.86 8.21 -2.22
N LYS A 76 12.75 9.10 -2.65
CA LYS A 76 12.84 10.48 -2.13
C LYS A 76 11.57 11.28 -2.47
N GLY A 77 11.24 12.29 -1.66
CA GLY A 77 10.14 13.23 -1.95
C GLY A 77 8.74 12.77 -1.53
N THR A 78 8.61 11.68 -0.76
CA THR A 78 7.31 11.13 -0.30
C THR A 78 6.88 11.64 1.09
N GLY A 79 7.53 12.68 1.62
CA GLY A 79 7.18 13.32 2.91
C GLY A 79 7.42 12.51 4.18
N LYS A 80 8.24 11.46 4.09
CA LYS A 80 8.46 10.47 5.18
C LYS A 80 8.86 11.08 6.52
N SER A 81 9.67 12.13 6.51
CA SER A 81 10.21 12.77 7.73
C SER A 81 9.31 13.89 8.27
N HIS A 82 8.44 14.47 7.43
CA HIS A 82 7.72 15.71 7.73
C HIS A 82 6.79 15.59 8.96
N ILE A 83 6.05 14.47 9.04
CA ILE A 83 5.16 14.22 10.18
C ILE A 83 5.94 14.14 11.49
N PHE A 84 7.15 13.58 11.49
CA PHE A 84 7.89 13.38 12.74
C PHE A 84 8.63 14.63 13.23
N SER A 85 8.78 15.66 12.39
CA SER A 85 9.37 16.94 12.77
C SER A 85 8.34 18.03 13.09
N GLU A 86 7.26 18.12 12.33
CA GLU A 86 6.35 19.29 12.37
C GLU A 86 4.96 18.98 12.94
N PHE A 87 4.53 17.72 13.02
CA PHE A 87 3.15 17.39 13.39
C PHE A 87 2.88 17.37 14.90
N SER A 88 3.88 17.16 15.75
CA SER A 88 3.62 17.01 17.18
C SER A 88 4.76 17.55 18.03
N PRO A 89 4.45 18.32 19.10
CA PRO A 89 5.45 18.72 20.09
C PRO A 89 5.94 17.55 20.94
N HIS A 90 5.40 16.34 20.76
CA HIS A 90 5.80 15.13 21.49
C HIS A 90 6.73 14.20 20.69
N GLY A 91 7.11 14.62 19.48
CA GLY A 91 8.06 13.91 18.61
C GLY A 91 9.43 14.57 18.54
N MET A 92 10.47 13.75 18.37
CA MET A 92 11.82 14.21 18.09
C MET A 92 12.38 13.49 16.87
N LEU A 93 12.73 14.25 15.82
CA LEU A 93 13.45 13.75 14.65
C LEU A 93 14.97 13.91 14.83
N ILE A 94 15.72 12.84 14.62
CA ILE A 94 17.18 12.82 14.68
C ILE A 94 17.78 12.17 13.43
N SER A 95 18.97 12.58 13.02
CA SER A 95 19.70 11.88 11.95
C SER A 95 20.19 10.52 12.44
N GLY A 96 19.92 9.47 11.68
CA GLY A 96 20.28 8.08 12.02
C GLY A 96 21.79 7.82 12.14
N GLY A 97 22.64 8.67 11.55
CA GLY A 97 24.10 8.53 11.63
C GLY A 97 24.74 9.06 12.92
N GLU A 98 24.00 9.81 13.76
CA GLU A 98 24.55 10.56 14.89
C GLU A 98 24.03 10.08 16.26
N VAL A 99 23.54 8.84 16.34
CA VAL A 99 22.90 8.32 17.55
C VAL A 99 23.86 7.46 18.37
N THR A 100 23.91 7.75 19.67
CA THR A 100 24.74 7.04 20.64
C THR A 100 23.87 6.60 21.82
N VAL A 101 24.34 5.58 22.57
CA VAL A 101 23.63 5.08 23.76
C VAL A 101 23.30 6.20 24.77
N PRO A 102 24.22 7.13 25.11
CA PRO A 102 23.90 8.22 26.03
C PRO A 102 22.82 9.18 25.54
N LYS A 103 22.76 9.44 24.23
CA LYS A 103 21.76 10.33 23.64
C LYS A 103 20.38 9.69 23.64
N LEU A 104 20.31 8.39 23.33
CA LEU A 104 19.04 7.69 23.19
C LEU A 104 18.48 7.20 24.53
N PHE A 105 19.30 6.58 25.38
CA PHE A 105 18.85 5.84 26.56
C PHE A 105 19.29 6.46 27.88
N VAL A 106 20.57 6.36 28.22
CA VAL A 106 21.10 6.89 29.47
C VAL A 106 22.59 7.16 29.35
N ASN A 107 22.99 8.32 29.85
CA ASN A 107 24.38 8.64 30.04
C ASN A 107 24.85 8.09 31.38
N ASN A 108 25.63 7.01 31.36
CA ASN A 108 26.14 6.36 32.58
C ASN A 108 27.08 7.25 33.41
N ALA A 109 27.70 8.29 32.82
CA ALA A 109 28.63 9.17 33.53
C ALA A 109 27.91 10.18 34.45
N ASN A 110 26.71 10.65 34.08
CA ASN A 110 25.97 11.65 34.86
C ASN A 110 24.54 11.21 35.23
N GLY A 111 24.10 10.04 34.78
CA GLY A 111 22.78 9.47 35.07
C GLY A 111 21.61 10.11 34.34
N ARG A 112 21.84 11.02 33.39
CA ARG A 112 20.75 11.66 32.64
C ARG A 112 20.13 10.65 31.68
N ILE A 113 18.79 10.61 31.70
CA ILE A 113 18.00 9.84 30.75
C ILE A 113 18.14 10.49 29.37
N GLY A 114 18.08 9.67 28.32
CA GLY A 114 18.13 10.09 26.93
C GLY A 114 16.75 10.38 26.36
N LEU A 115 16.68 10.50 25.04
CA LEU A 115 15.46 10.91 24.32
C LEU A 115 14.24 10.03 24.63
N VAL A 116 14.41 8.71 24.77
CA VAL A 116 13.27 7.80 24.99
C VAL A 116 12.52 8.05 26.30
N GLY A 117 13.14 8.71 27.28
CA GLY A 117 12.48 9.05 28.54
C GLY A 117 11.74 10.38 28.54
N TYR A 118 11.88 11.19 27.49
CA TYR A 118 11.28 12.54 27.42
C TYR A 118 10.26 12.69 26.30
N TRP A 119 10.40 11.92 25.22
CA TRP A 119 9.58 12.05 24.01
C TRP A 119 8.66 10.85 23.86
N ASP A 120 7.45 11.09 23.32
CA ASP A 120 6.51 10.01 22.99
C ASP A 120 6.93 9.28 21.71
N VAL A 121 7.62 9.99 20.79
CA VAL A 121 8.13 9.44 19.52
C VAL A 121 9.57 9.90 19.29
N VAL A 122 10.46 8.95 18.98
CA VAL A 122 11.82 9.20 18.53
C VAL A 122 11.98 8.65 17.12
N ALA A 123 12.09 9.55 16.14
CA ALA A 123 12.20 9.22 14.73
C ALA A 123 13.62 9.40 14.21
N PHE A 124 14.10 8.44 13.43
CA PHE A 124 15.43 8.40 12.83
C PHE A 124 15.30 8.68 11.34
N ASP A 125 15.70 9.87 10.91
CA ASP A 125 15.79 10.21 9.49
C ASP A 125 17.09 9.68 8.88
N GLU A 126 17.07 9.49 7.56
CA GLU A 126 18.16 8.91 6.79
C GLU A 126 18.68 7.62 7.44
N PHE A 127 17.81 6.80 8.00
CA PHE A 127 18.21 5.57 8.67
C PHE A 127 18.88 4.58 7.70
N ALA A 128 18.50 4.64 6.43
CA ALA A 128 19.14 3.90 5.34
C ALA A 128 20.58 4.34 5.07
N GLY A 129 21.43 3.36 4.73
CA GLY A 129 22.80 3.52 4.26
C GLY A 129 23.72 2.43 4.80
N LYS A 130 24.01 1.40 3.99
CA LYS A 130 24.87 0.25 4.35
C LYS A 130 26.21 0.61 5.00
N LYS A 131 26.81 1.73 4.60
CA LYS A 131 28.13 2.19 5.09
C LYS A 131 28.08 2.92 6.43
N LYS A 132 26.89 3.18 6.99
CA LYS A 132 26.76 3.87 8.28
C LYS A 132 27.27 2.95 9.39
N ARG A 133 28.26 3.43 10.14
CA ARG A 133 28.79 2.71 11.31
C ARG A 133 27.85 2.90 12.47
N THR A 134 27.44 1.79 13.06
CA THR A 134 26.58 1.77 14.25
C THR A 134 27.25 0.97 15.35
N ASP A 135 27.13 1.44 16.57
CA ASP A 135 27.59 0.72 17.75
C ASP A 135 26.70 -0.52 18.00
N ARG A 136 27.30 -1.70 18.04
CA ARG A 136 26.57 -2.95 18.33
C ARG A 136 25.88 -2.90 19.70
N ALA A 137 26.50 -2.25 20.69
CA ALA A 137 25.92 -2.10 22.02
C ALA A 137 24.62 -1.28 21.98
N LEU A 138 24.54 -0.27 21.10
CA LEU A 138 23.32 0.50 20.89
C LEU A 138 22.20 -0.41 20.34
N VAL A 139 22.50 -1.20 19.32
CA VAL A 139 21.52 -2.11 18.70
C VAL A 139 21.00 -3.13 19.69
N ASP A 140 21.85 -3.71 20.53
CA ASP A 140 21.45 -4.69 21.54
C ASP A 140 20.53 -4.07 22.62
N ILE A 141 20.81 -2.85 23.06
CA ILE A 141 19.94 -2.11 23.98
C ILE A 141 18.61 -1.78 23.29
N MET A 142 18.64 -1.36 22.02
CA MET A 142 17.43 -1.13 21.24
C MET A 142 16.57 -2.39 21.10
N LYS A 143 17.17 -3.55 20.84
CA LYS A 143 16.45 -4.84 20.80
C LYS A 143 15.73 -5.10 22.12
N ASN A 144 16.38 -4.90 23.26
CA ASN A 144 15.72 -5.09 24.55
C ASN A 144 14.57 -4.10 24.73
N TYR A 145 14.83 -2.81 24.48
CA TYR A 145 13.86 -1.74 24.63
C TYR A 145 12.62 -1.90 23.76
N MET A 146 12.81 -2.18 22.47
CA MET A 146 11.74 -2.37 21.49
C MET A 146 10.82 -3.56 21.82
N ALA A 147 11.30 -4.53 22.59
CA ALA A 147 10.51 -5.69 23.02
C ALA A 147 9.89 -5.50 24.41
N ASN A 148 10.62 -4.89 25.34
CA ASN A 148 10.28 -4.91 26.77
C ASN A 148 9.96 -3.52 27.36
N ARG A 149 10.01 -2.45 26.54
CA ARG A 149 9.83 -1.05 26.98
C ARG A 149 10.77 -0.61 28.08
N SER A 150 11.93 -1.26 28.19
CA SER A 150 12.88 -1.04 29.27
C SER A 150 14.32 -1.15 28.80
N PHE A 151 15.21 -0.47 29.53
CA PHE A 151 16.64 -0.48 29.29
C PHE A 151 17.40 -0.42 30.62
N SER A 152 18.61 -0.96 30.64
CA SER A 152 19.41 -1.08 31.86
C SER A 152 20.33 0.12 32.07
N ARG A 153 20.39 0.60 33.30
CA ARG A 153 21.35 1.58 33.82
C ARG A 153 22.15 0.91 34.94
N GLY A 154 23.28 0.30 34.59
CA GLY A 154 24.05 -0.48 35.57
C GLY A 154 23.24 -1.67 36.08
N VAL A 155 22.77 -1.60 37.34
CA VAL A 155 21.98 -2.66 37.99
C VAL A 155 20.46 -2.35 37.99
N GLU A 156 20.06 -1.11 37.71
CA GLU A 156 18.65 -0.70 37.70
C GLU A 156 18.06 -0.78 36.28
N THR A 157 16.80 -1.21 36.18
CA THR A 157 16.04 -1.23 34.93
C THR A 157 15.08 -0.05 34.89
N LEU A 158 15.17 0.77 33.85
CA LEU A 158 14.31 1.93 33.63
C LEU A 158 13.29 1.61 32.53
N GLY A 159 12.03 2.00 32.74
CA GLY A 159 10.96 1.88 31.76
C GLY A 159 10.75 3.18 30.97
N ALA A 160 10.36 3.07 29.71
CA ALA A 160 9.94 4.20 28.88
C ALA A 160 8.98 3.75 27.77
N ASP A 161 8.03 4.62 27.41
CA ASP A 161 6.94 4.30 26.47
C ASP A 161 7.12 4.87 25.06
N ALA A 162 8.29 5.46 24.76
CA ALA A 162 8.59 6.05 23.46
C ALA A 162 8.47 5.04 22.30
N SER A 163 7.83 5.49 21.23
CA SER A 163 7.76 4.79 19.95
C SER A 163 8.99 5.11 19.11
N MET A 164 9.52 4.12 18.38
CA MET A 164 10.68 4.31 17.51
C MET A 164 10.26 4.27 16.04
N VAL A 165 10.68 5.26 15.27
CA VAL A 165 10.37 5.33 13.83
C VAL A 165 11.65 5.38 13.02
N PHE A 166 11.77 4.55 12.00
CA PHE A 166 12.95 4.48 11.15
C PHE A 166 12.57 4.86 9.72
N VAL A 167 13.07 6.00 9.25
CA VAL A 167 12.78 6.53 7.92
C VAL A 167 14.02 6.42 7.05
N GLY A 168 13.91 5.78 5.89
CA GLY A 168 15.03 5.57 4.98
C GLY A 168 14.63 5.66 3.52
N ASN A 169 15.61 5.92 2.65
CA ASN A 169 15.41 5.90 1.21
C ASN A 169 15.84 4.56 0.63
N THR A 170 15.12 4.08 -0.39
CA THR A 170 15.58 2.96 -1.21
C THR A 170 16.44 3.47 -2.37
N SER A 171 17.54 2.77 -2.69
CA SER A 171 18.35 3.13 -3.87
C SER A 171 17.87 2.45 -5.15
N HIS A 172 17.09 1.38 -5.02
CA HIS A 172 16.62 0.54 -6.10
C HIS A 172 15.10 0.42 -6.12
N THR A 173 14.56 -0.02 -7.26
CA THR A 173 13.14 -0.34 -7.42
C THR A 173 12.79 -1.62 -6.67
N VAL A 174 11.51 -1.77 -6.28
CA VAL A 174 10.99 -2.99 -5.62
C VAL A 174 11.36 -4.28 -6.36
N PRO A 175 11.09 -4.44 -7.68
CA PRO A 175 11.46 -5.67 -8.39
C PRO A 175 12.97 -5.93 -8.39
N TYR A 176 13.81 -4.88 -8.43
CA TYR A 176 15.25 -5.05 -8.33
C TYR A 176 15.64 -5.56 -6.94
N MET A 177 15.13 -4.95 -5.86
CA MET A 177 15.42 -5.38 -4.49
C MET A 177 14.98 -6.83 -4.27
N LEU A 178 13.75 -7.18 -4.65
CA LEU A 178 13.23 -8.55 -4.51
C LEU A 178 14.01 -9.59 -5.30
N LYS A 179 14.58 -9.21 -6.45
CA LYS A 179 15.37 -10.10 -7.30
C LYS A 179 16.78 -10.36 -6.75
N HIS A 180 17.40 -9.37 -6.10
CA HIS A 180 18.82 -9.41 -5.73
C HIS A 180 19.09 -9.48 -4.21
N SER A 181 18.11 -9.12 -3.38
CA SER A 181 18.18 -9.20 -1.90
C SER A 181 16.76 -9.21 -1.31
N ASP A 182 16.40 -8.16 -0.57
CA ASP A 182 15.18 -7.99 0.21
C ASP A 182 14.83 -6.49 0.33
N LEU A 183 13.66 -6.16 0.88
CA LEU A 183 13.18 -4.77 1.00
C LEU A 183 13.93 -3.94 2.06
N PHE A 184 14.70 -4.56 2.95
CA PHE A 184 15.50 -3.92 3.99
C PHE A 184 16.98 -3.81 3.65
N ASP A 185 17.39 -4.17 2.42
CA ASP A 185 18.79 -4.20 1.98
C ASP A 185 19.54 -2.88 2.25
N GLU A 186 18.85 -1.73 2.19
CA GLU A 186 19.46 -0.43 2.45
C GLU A 186 19.75 -0.13 3.92
N LEU A 187 19.28 -0.94 4.86
CA LEU A 187 19.58 -0.74 6.27
C LEU A 187 21.08 -0.96 6.55
N PRO A 188 21.67 -0.27 7.56
CA PRO A 188 23.03 -0.57 8.00
C PRO A 188 23.14 -2.04 8.46
N GLU A 189 24.30 -2.67 8.24
CA GLU A 189 24.50 -4.11 8.50
C GLU A 189 24.12 -4.54 9.93
N SER A 190 24.30 -3.65 10.92
CA SER A 190 23.92 -3.95 12.31
C SER A 190 22.42 -4.05 12.55
N TYR A 191 21.62 -3.43 11.70
CA TYR A 191 20.15 -3.42 11.75
C TYR A 191 19.52 -4.41 10.75
N HIS A 192 20.28 -4.84 9.74
CA HIS A 192 19.93 -5.94 8.82
C HIS A 192 20.12 -7.29 9.52
N ASP A 193 19.37 -7.49 10.60
CA ASP A 193 19.45 -8.64 11.50
C ASP A 193 18.04 -9.12 11.82
N SER A 194 17.78 -10.42 11.69
CA SER A 194 16.44 -10.99 11.85
C SER A 194 15.86 -10.67 13.23
N ALA A 195 16.66 -10.71 14.29
CA ALA A 195 16.20 -10.38 15.63
C ALA A 195 15.82 -8.90 15.79
N TYR A 196 16.55 -7.96 15.17
CA TYR A 196 16.18 -6.55 15.17
C TYR A 196 14.88 -6.31 14.39
N LEU A 197 14.82 -6.80 13.15
CA LEU A 197 13.68 -6.62 12.25
C LEU A 197 12.38 -7.20 12.83
N ASP A 198 12.47 -8.33 13.55
CA ASP A 198 11.32 -8.99 14.16
C ASP A 198 10.63 -8.15 15.25
N ARG A 199 11.26 -7.05 15.70
CA ARG A 199 10.70 -6.08 16.66
C ARG A 199 10.04 -4.87 16.00
N LEU A 200 10.06 -4.78 14.67
CA LEU A 200 9.32 -3.78 13.92
C LEU A 200 7.87 -4.24 13.78
N HIS A 201 6.91 -3.44 14.23
CA HIS A 201 5.50 -3.84 14.18
C HIS A 201 4.91 -3.72 12.78
N HIS A 202 5.39 -2.74 12.00
CA HIS A 202 4.84 -2.43 10.69
C HIS A 202 5.89 -1.82 9.76
N CYS A 203 5.83 -2.18 8.47
CA CYS A 203 6.62 -1.58 7.40
C CYS A 203 5.71 -0.82 6.44
N ILE A 204 5.85 0.51 6.42
CA ILE A 204 5.18 1.36 5.42
C ILE A 204 5.91 1.20 4.08
N PRO A 205 5.22 0.78 3.01
CA PRO A 205 5.78 0.70 1.67
C PRO A 205 5.82 2.09 1.04
N GLY A 206 6.90 2.84 1.29
CA GLY A 206 7.02 4.23 0.82
C GLY A 206 7.02 4.37 -0.71
N TRP A 207 7.19 3.28 -1.47
CA TRP A 207 7.06 3.22 -2.94
C TRP A 207 5.61 3.18 -3.44
N GLU A 208 4.64 2.99 -2.56
CA GLU A 208 3.21 3.19 -2.85
C GLU A 208 2.80 4.66 -2.73
N VAL A 209 3.57 5.48 -2.02
CA VAL A 209 3.29 6.90 -1.82
C VAL A 209 3.85 7.69 -2.99
N ASP A 210 3.00 8.51 -3.60
CA ASP A 210 3.43 9.41 -4.68
C ASP A 210 4.42 10.47 -4.18
N THR A 211 5.21 10.99 -5.11
CA THR A 211 6.06 12.14 -4.82
C THR A 211 5.16 13.35 -4.54
N ILE A 212 5.35 13.98 -3.39
CA ILE A 212 4.53 15.11 -2.94
C ILE A 212 4.76 16.30 -3.87
N ARG A 213 3.66 16.90 -4.32
CA ARG A 213 3.61 18.10 -5.18
C ARG A 213 2.81 19.19 -4.50
N GLU A 214 2.98 20.42 -4.97
CA GLU A 214 2.28 21.58 -4.42
C GLU A 214 0.75 21.43 -4.46
N GLU A 215 0.21 20.87 -5.54
CA GLU A 215 -1.23 20.60 -5.71
C GLU A 215 -1.80 19.57 -4.72
N MET A 216 -0.94 18.79 -4.06
CA MET A 216 -1.37 17.79 -3.07
C MET A 216 -1.61 18.38 -1.68
N PHE A 217 -1.22 19.63 -1.44
CA PHE A 217 -1.49 20.31 -0.17
C PHE A 217 -2.91 20.86 -0.14
N SER A 218 -3.53 20.78 1.04
CA SER A 218 -4.88 21.30 1.25
C SER A 218 -4.87 22.80 1.54
N ASP A 219 -5.88 23.50 1.03
CA ASP A 219 -6.25 24.88 1.39
C ASP A 219 -7.52 24.96 2.27
N GLY A 220 -8.18 23.83 2.53
CA GLY A 220 -9.39 23.75 3.35
C GLY A 220 -9.14 23.57 4.85
N TYR A 221 -10.24 23.39 5.61
CA TYR A 221 -10.23 23.39 7.08
C TYR A 221 -9.88 22.02 7.67
N GLY A 222 -8.93 22.00 8.60
CA GLY A 222 -8.60 20.84 9.42
C GLY A 222 -8.47 21.20 10.90
N PHE A 223 -8.20 20.21 11.75
CA PHE A 223 -7.82 20.47 13.13
C PHE A 223 -6.48 21.19 13.19
N VAL A 224 -6.33 22.05 14.20
CA VAL A 224 -5.01 22.61 14.53
C VAL A 224 -4.10 21.48 15.01
N VAL A 225 -2.88 21.45 14.51
CA VAL A 225 -1.88 20.40 14.74
C VAL A 225 -1.63 20.13 16.23
N ASP A 226 -1.55 21.18 17.06
CA ASP A 226 -1.39 21.05 18.51
C ASP A 226 -2.58 20.30 19.16
N TYR A 227 -3.81 20.58 18.72
CA TYR A 227 -5.02 19.94 19.26
C TYR A 227 -5.04 18.45 18.96
N ILE A 228 -4.81 18.07 17.70
CA ILE A 228 -4.78 16.66 17.31
C ILE A 228 -3.60 15.92 17.95
N ALA A 229 -2.45 16.57 18.15
CA ALA A 229 -1.33 15.98 18.88
C ALA A 229 -1.68 15.63 20.34
N GLU A 230 -2.40 16.50 21.05
CA GLU A 230 -2.88 16.21 22.41
C GLU A 230 -3.95 15.11 22.42
N VAL A 231 -4.85 15.08 21.43
CA VAL A 231 -5.82 13.98 21.28
C VAL A 231 -5.09 12.65 21.18
N LEU A 232 -4.16 12.50 20.23
CA LEU A 232 -3.40 11.27 20.01
C LEU A 232 -2.64 10.87 21.28
N LYS A 233 -2.02 11.84 21.98
CA LYS A 233 -1.34 11.61 23.24
C LYS A 233 -2.26 11.08 24.33
N SER A 234 -3.44 11.68 24.52
CA SER A 234 -4.41 11.22 25.53
C SER A 234 -4.89 9.78 25.28
N MET A 235 -4.95 9.38 24.01
CA MET A 235 -5.39 8.06 23.57
C MET A 235 -4.30 6.99 23.75
N ARG A 236 -3.03 7.36 24.02
CA ARG A 236 -1.91 6.41 24.30
C ARG A 236 -2.15 5.48 25.47
N ALA A 237 -3.01 5.84 26.41
CA ALA A 237 -3.31 5.00 27.57
C ALA A 237 -4.39 3.95 27.30
N GLN A 238 -5.13 4.08 26.20
CA GLN A 238 -6.22 3.17 25.83
C GLN A 238 -5.68 2.00 25.01
N ASP A 239 -6.23 0.82 25.28
CA ASP A 239 -5.92 -0.42 24.57
C ASP A 239 -7.12 -0.84 23.71
N CYS A 240 -6.88 -0.96 22.41
CA CYS A 240 -7.86 -1.39 21.42
C CYS A 240 -7.45 -2.68 20.71
N SER A 241 -6.43 -3.40 21.21
CA SER A 241 -5.80 -4.54 20.55
C SER A 241 -6.77 -5.70 20.29
N ASP A 242 -7.75 -5.91 21.18
CA ASP A 242 -8.62 -7.08 21.15
C ASP A 242 -9.99 -6.84 20.50
N LEU A 243 -10.28 -5.62 20.01
CA LEU A 243 -11.62 -5.29 19.51
C LEU A 243 -12.04 -6.13 18.29
N TYR A 244 -11.09 -6.63 17.50
CA TYR A 244 -11.40 -7.53 16.38
C TYR A 244 -11.73 -8.96 16.83
N GLN A 245 -11.29 -9.40 18.01
CA GLN A 245 -11.37 -10.81 18.44
C GLN A 245 -12.80 -11.30 18.62
N GLN A 246 -13.74 -10.39 18.82
CA GLN A 246 -15.15 -10.75 18.84
C GLN A 246 -15.58 -11.35 17.50
N ARG A 247 -14.99 -10.97 16.37
CA ARG A 247 -15.45 -11.32 15.01
C ARG A 247 -14.45 -12.15 14.22
N PHE A 248 -13.16 -11.97 14.48
CA PHE A 248 -12.09 -12.61 13.71
C PHE A 248 -11.06 -13.25 14.63
N SER A 249 -10.39 -14.28 14.14
CA SER A 249 -9.27 -14.89 14.83
C SER A 249 -8.05 -14.97 13.90
N LEU A 250 -6.89 -14.57 14.42
CA LEU A 250 -5.63 -14.69 13.69
C LEU A 250 -5.22 -16.17 13.61
N SER A 251 -4.51 -16.53 12.53
CA SER A 251 -3.92 -17.86 12.38
C SER A 251 -3.17 -18.32 13.63
N LEU A 252 -3.21 -19.63 13.87
CA LEU A 252 -2.44 -20.28 14.94
C LEU A 252 -0.94 -20.30 14.61
N ASP A 253 -0.58 -20.17 13.32
CA ASP A 253 0.82 -20.12 12.86
C ASP A 253 1.49 -18.76 13.18
N ILE A 254 0.69 -17.72 13.49
CA ILE A 254 1.20 -16.37 13.80
C ILE A 254 1.84 -16.38 15.18
N SER A 255 3.15 -16.12 15.21
CA SER A 255 3.95 -16.04 16.43
C SER A 255 3.47 -14.94 17.37
N THR A 256 3.91 -14.97 18.63
CA THR A 256 3.57 -13.94 19.62
C THR A 256 4.04 -12.54 19.22
N ARG A 257 5.21 -12.43 18.58
CA ARG A 257 5.75 -11.14 18.09
C ARG A 257 4.99 -10.63 16.87
N ASP A 258 4.65 -11.53 15.94
CA ASP A 258 3.81 -11.17 14.81
C ASP A 258 2.43 -10.68 15.27
N ARG A 259 1.86 -11.37 16.26
CA ARG A 259 0.60 -10.99 16.89
C ARG A 259 0.67 -9.63 17.56
N ASP A 260 1.72 -9.35 18.34
CA ASP A 260 1.93 -8.04 18.98
C ASP A 260 2.04 -6.90 17.95
N GLY A 261 2.76 -7.13 16.84
CA GLY A 261 2.84 -6.16 15.74
C GLY A 261 1.50 -5.86 15.10
N ILE A 262 0.69 -6.89 14.85
CA ILE A 262 -0.68 -6.75 14.33
C ILE A 262 -1.56 -6.02 15.33
N HIS A 263 -1.53 -6.41 16.61
CA HIS A 263 -2.30 -5.83 17.70
C HIS A 263 -2.05 -4.34 17.86
N LYS A 264 -0.78 -3.93 17.92
CA LYS A 264 -0.42 -2.52 18.07
C LYS A 264 -0.82 -1.68 16.85
N THR A 265 -0.65 -2.21 15.64
CA THR A 265 -1.07 -1.51 14.42
C THR A 265 -2.60 -1.34 14.40
N PHE A 266 -3.32 -2.42 14.67
CA PHE A 266 -4.79 -2.43 14.74
C PHE A 266 -5.30 -1.46 15.81
N SER A 267 -4.75 -1.52 17.03
CA SER A 267 -5.08 -0.63 18.14
C SER A 267 -4.84 0.84 17.79
N GLY A 268 -3.70 1.15 17.18
CA GLY A 268 -3.36 2.50 16.73
C GLY A 268 -4.37 3.05 15.72
N LEU A 269 -4.70 2.29 14.68
CA LEU A 269 -5.68 2.68 13.68
C LEU A 269 -7.10 2.80 14.26
N MET A 270 -7.51 1.88 15.14
CA MET A 270 -8.79 1.98 15.86
C MET A 270 -8.87 3.29 16.66
N LYS A 271 -7.80 3.69 17.36
CA LYS A 271 -7.78 4.94 18.12
C LYS A 271 -7.79 6.20 17.25
N ILE A 272 -7.28 6.13 16.02
CA ILE A 272 -7.29 7.26 15.07
C ILE A 272 -8.64 7.38 14.38
N LEU A 273 -9.16 6.26 13.86
CA LEU A 273 -10.34 6.21 12.99
C LEU A 273 -11.64 6.08 13.78
N TYR A 274 -11.61 5.35 14.89
CA TYR A 274 -12.76 5.05 15.75
C TYR A 274 -12.43 5.32 17.22
N PRO A 275 -11.99 6.54 17.59
CA PRO A 275 -11.59 6.88 18.97
C PRO A 275 -12.73 6.71 19.99
N HIS A 276 -13.97 6.66 19.51
CA HIS A 276 -15.20 6.47 20.27
C HIS A 276 -15.57 4.98 20.48
N GLY A 277 -14.82 4.05 19.87
CA GLY A 277 -14.99 2.61 20.02
C GLY A 277 -16.11 1.97 19.19
N GLU A 278 -16.79 2.75 18.33
CA GLU A 278 -17.89 2.25 17.50
C GLU A 278 -17.40 2.08 16.05
N ALA A 279 -17.42 0.85 15.53
CA ALA A 279 -17.04 0.52 14.15
C ALA A 279 -17.86 -0.68 13.63
N ALA A 280 -18.25 -0.61 12.36
CA ALA A 280 -18.94 -1.68 11.67
C ALA A 280 -18.02 -2.91 11.47
N PRO A 281 -18.58 -4.12 11.28
CA PRO A 281 -17.79 -5.33 11.02
C PRO A 281 -16.77 -5.18 9.90
N GLU A 282 -17.19 -4.56 8.80
CA GLU A 282 -16.41 -4.40 7.59
C GLU A 282 -15.25 -3.41 7.80
N GLU A 283 -15.47 -2.40 8.63
CA GLU A 283 -14.46 -1.41 9.02
C GLU A 283 -13.39 -2.01 9.94
N ILE A 284 -13.80 -2.87 10.88
CA ILE A 284 -12.88 -3.62 11.73
C ILE A 284 -12.04 -4.58 10.90
N GLU A 285 -12.68 -5.28 9.94
CA GLU A 285 -12.01 -6.20 9.04
C GLU A 285 -10.98 -5.48 8.15
N GLU A 286 -11.32 -4.31 7.62
CA GLU A 286 -10.40 -3.48 6.83
C GLU A 286 -9.14 -3.12 7.63
N ILE A 287 -9.31 -2.61 8.86
CA ILE A 287 -8.17 -2.26 9.72
C ILE A 287 -7.35 -3.50 10.05
N LEU A 288 -8.00 -4.62 10.38
CA LEU A 288 -7.32 -5.88 10.70
C LEU A 288 -6.49 -6.37 9.51
N ARG A 289 -7.08 -6.41 8.31
CA ARG A 289 -6.38 -6.81 7.10
C ARG A 289 -5.17 -5.92 6.81
N PHE A 290 -5.33 -4.60 6.95
CA PHE A 290 -4.24 -3.64 6.75
C PHE A 290 -3.11 -3.83 7.79
N ALA A 291 -3.46 -4.10 9.05
CA ALA A 291 -2.49 -4.38 10.10
C ALA A 291 -1.70 -5.68 9.85
N ILE A 292 -2.39 -6.75 9.41
CA ILE A 292 -1.77 -8.03 9.02
C ILE A 292 -0.82 -7.82 7.85
N GLU A 293 -1.22 -7.07 6.83
CA GLU A 293 -0.42 -6.82 5.63
C GLU A 293 0.92 -6.16 5.97
N GLY A 294 0.92 -5.09 6.77
CA GLY A 294 2.16 -4.40 7.13
C GLY A 294 3.10 -5.21 8.01
N ARG A 295 2.57 -6.11 8.85
CA ARG A 295 3.41 -7.05 9.62
C ARG A 295 3.93 -8.20 8.76
N LYS A 296 3.10 -8.72 7.85
CA LYS A 296 3.50 -9.72 6.85
C LYS A 296 4.71 -9.22 6.04
N ARG A 297 4.69 -7.95 5.60
CA ARG A 297 5.81 -7.35 4.88
C ARG A 297 7.12 -7.45 5.66
N VAL A 298 7.11 -7.19 6.97
CA VAL A 298 8.30 -7.36 7.83
C VAL A 298 8.72 -8.82 7.88
N LYS A 299 7.79 -9.73 8.19
CA LYS A 299 8.08 -11.16 8.42
C LYS A 299 8.59 -11.86 7.16
N ASP A 300 8.00 -11.56 6.00
CA ASP A 300 8.41 -12.16 4.73
C ASP A 300 9.84 -11.78 4.36
N GLN A 301 10.29 -10.56 4.67
CA GLN A 301 11.70 -10.21 4.45
C GLN A 301 12.63 -10.88 5.47
N ILE A 302 12.19 -11.07 6.71
CA ILE A 302 12.95 -11.84 7.70
C ILE A 302 13.16 -13.28 7.20
N LEU A 303 12.15 -13.90 6.59
CA LEU A 303 12.25 -15.26 6.03
C LEU A 303 13.23 -15.37 4.84
N ARG A 304 13.51 -14.25 4.16
CA ARG A 304 14.58 -14.15 3.15
C ARG A 304 15.96 -14.01 3.78
N ILE A 305 16.07 -13.20 4.83
CA ILE A 305 17.34 -12.94 5.52
C ILE A 305 17.77 -14.15 6.36
N ASP A 306 16.81 -14.83 6.98
CA ASP A 306 17.03 -15.94 7.90
C ASP A 306 16.14 -17.14 7.53
N SER A 307 16.73 -18.03 6.72
CA SER A 307 16.07 -19.25 6.22
C SER A 307 15.75 -20.29 7.31
N THR A 308 16.23 -20.11 8.55
CA THR A 308 15.97 -21.05 9.66
C THR A 308 14.61 -20.86 10.30
N MET A 309 13.96 -19.72 10.07
CA MET A 309 12.63 -19.43 10.59
C MET A 309 11.54 -20.21 9.84
N ALA A 310 10.50 -20.60 10.57
CA ALA A 310 9.36 -21.31 10.00
C ALA A 310 8.50 -20.37 9.14
N ASP A 311 8.00 -20.91 8.02
CA ASP A 311 7.00 -20.26 7.18
C ASP A 311 5.72 -19.97 7.99
N VAL A 312 5.17 -18.77 7.83
CA VAL A 312 3.94 -18.33 8.51
C VAL A 312 2.88 -17.99 7.47
N LYS A 313 1.67 -18.54 7.64
CA LYS A 313 0.51 -18.15 6.83
C LYS A 313 -0.18 -16.94 7.47
N PHE A 314 0.05 -15.76 6.89
CA PHE A 314 -0.63 -14.54 7.29
C PHE A 314 -2.06 -14.51 6.75
N GLY A 315 -3.00 -14.39 7.67
CA GLY A 315 -4.43 -14.41 7.40
C GLY A 315 -5.22 -14.52 8.70
N TYR A 316 -6.54 -14.56 8.55
CA TYR A 316 -7.48 -14.64 9.66
C TYR A 316 -8.69 -15.50 9.29
N LEU A 317 -9.39 -15.99 10.31
CA LEU A 317 -10.64 -16.71 10.19
C LEU A 317 -11.78 -15.80 10.63
N ASP A 318 -12.88 -15.82 9.90
CA ASP A 318 -14.15 -15.24 10.36
C ASP A 318 -14.86 -16.15 11.39
N ARG A 319 -16.02 -15.72 11.91
CA ARG A 319 -16.83 -16.50 12.87
C ARG A 319 -17.36 -17.82 12.30
N ILE A 320 -17.45 -17.94 10.98
CA ILE A 320 -17.97 -19.12 10.29
C ILE A 320 -16.82 -20.12 10.05
N GLY A 321 -15.57 -19.70 10.26
CA GLY A 321 -14.36 -20.48 10.03
C GLY A 321 -13.83 -20.36 8.61
N THR A 322 -14.30 -19.38 7.83
CA THR A 322 -13.76 -19.10 6.49
C THR A 322 -12.39 -18.47 6.62
N TRP A 323 -11.43 -19.00 5.88
CA TRP A 323 -10.06 -18.50 5.85
C TRP A 323 -9.91 -17.35 4.86
N HIS A 324 -9.38 -16.23 5.36
CA HIS A 324 -9.06 -15.03 4.60
C HIS A 324 -7.55 -14.84 4.55
N THR A 325 -6.96 -15.03 3.37
CA THR A 325 -5.51 -14.83 3.16
C THR A 325 -5.22 -13.34 2.98
N VAL A 326 -4.09 -12.87 3.53
CA VAL A 326 -3.63 -11.50 3.31
C VAL A 326 -2.32 -11.52 2.53
N SER A 327 -2.32 -10.91 1.35
CA SER A 327 -1.18 -10.71 0.45
C SER A 327 -0.73 -9.24 0.48
N THR A 328 0.55 -9.00 0.20
CA THR A 328 1.08 -7.65 -0.02
C THR A 328 1.11 -7.33 -1.52
N LEU A 329 1.13 -6.04 -1.90
CA LEU A 329 1.24 -5.68 -3.32
C LEU A 329 2.53 -6.19 -3.97
N GLU A 330 3.64 -6.23 -3.22
CA GLU A 330 4.92 -6.72 -3.74
C GLU A 330 4.85 -8.21 -4.10
N GLU A 331 4.05 -8.98 -3.35
CA GLU A 331 3.77 -10.40 -3.62
C GLU A 331 2.92 -10.58 -4.89
N GLU A 332 1.92 -9.72 -5.08
CA GLU A 332 0.99 -9.80 -6.21
C GLU A 332 1.58 -9.26 -7.53
N GLU A 333 2.33 -8.17 -7.47
CA GLU A 333 2.96 -7.56 -8.64
C GLU A 333 4.17 -8.37 -9.13
N TYR A 334 4.92 -8.98 -8.21
CA TYR A 334 6.18 -9.65 -8.53
C TYR A 334 6.30 -11.06 -7.96
N PRO A 335 5.33 -11.97 -8.17
CA PRO A 335 5.29 -13.29 -7.54
C PRO A 335 6.52 -14.14 -7.85
N ALA A 336 7.10 -13.98 -9.05
CA ALA A 336 8.32 -14.68 -9.47
C ALA A 336 9.56 -14.30 -8.65
N TYR A 337 9.66 -13.03 -8.23
CA TYR A 337 10.77 -12.56 -7.41
C TYR A 337 10.44 -12.65 -5.92
N TYR A 338 9.16 -12.49 -5.54
CA TYR A 338 8.72 -12.46 -4.15
C TYR A 338 8.93 -13.79 -3.41
N HIS A 339 8.73 -14.92 -4.09
CA HIS A 339 8.86 -16.27 -3.51
C HIS A 339 10.13 -17.02 -3.97
N ARG A 340 11.15 -16.31 -4.47
CA ARG A 340 12.33 -16.91 -5.12
C ARG A 340 13.00 -18.02 -4.30
N GLU A 341 13.40 -17.74 -3.07
CA GLU A 341 14.08 -18.72 -2.21
C GLU A 341 13.18 -19.89 -1.80
N ARG A 342 11.86 -19.69 -1.79
CA ARG A 342 10.88 -20.73 -1.50
C ARG A 342 10.76 -21.70 -2.67
N ARG A 343 10.79 -21.18 -3.91
CA ARG A 343 10.87 -22.00 -5.12
C ARG A 343 12.19 -22.73 -5.22
N GLU A 344 13.32 -22.05 -5.02
CA GLU A 344 14.64 -22.68 -5.02
C GLU A 344 14.74 -23.79 -3.94
N ARG A 345 14.12 -23.61 -2.76
CA ARG A 345 14.00 -24.67 -1.73
C ARG A 345 13.07 -25.81 -2.14
N SER A 346 11.92 -25.53 -2.75
CA SER A 346 11.00 -26.58 -3.23
C SER A 346 11.64 -27.40 -4.34
N GLU A 347 12.31 -26.76 -5.29
CA GLU A 347 13.05 -27.40 -6.37
C GLU A 347 14.26 -28.18 -5.85
N ALA A 348 14.96 -27.67 -4.82
CA ALA A 348 16.02 -28.40 -4.12
C ALA A 348 15.50 -29.61 -3.31
N ALA A 349 14.30 -29.51 -2.72
CA ALA A 349 13.67 -30.60 -1.99
C ALA A 349 13.15 -31.69 -2.94
N ASP A 350 12.56 -31.32 -4.08
CA ASP A 350 12.12 -32.26 -5.12
C ASP A 350 13.31 -32.95 -5.80
N SER A 351 14.46 -32.28 -5.92
CA SER A 351 15.69 -32.87 -6.45
C SER A 351 16.50 -33.68 -5.41
N ALA A 352 16.17 -33.58 -4.12
CA ALA A 352 16.74 -34.39 -3.04
C ALA A 352 15.98 -35.71 -2.79
N ILE A 353 14.87 -35.95 -3.51
CA ILE A 353 14.21 -37.25 -3.55
C ILE A 353 15.01 -38.13 -4.53
N GLU A 354 15.85 -39.03 -4.01
CA GLU A 354 16.53 -40.03 -4.84
C GLU A 354 15.50 -40.82 -5.67
N PRO A 355 15.79 -41.08 -6.96
CA PRO A 355 14.89 -41.83 -7.81
C PRO A 355 14.91 -43.30 -7.40
N THR A 356 13.81 -43.79 -6.82
CA THR A 356 13.51 -45.22 -6.85
C THR A 356 13.47 -45.67 -8.32
N GLU A 357 14.32 -46.65 -8.62
CA GLU A 357 14.53 -47.26 -9.94
C GLU A 357 13.21 -47.54 -10.68
N GLY A 358 13.08 -47.03 -11.90
CA GLY A 358 11.90 -47.31 -12.71
C GLY A 358 11.73 -46.54 -14.02
N GLY A 359 12.80 -46.40 -14.81
CA GLY A 359 12.71 -46.30 -16.28
C GLY A 359 12.16 -45.01 -16.91
N ALA A 360 13.06 -44.16 -17.41
CA ALA A 360 13.27 -43.92 -18.85
C ALA A 360 14.08 -42.62 -19.01
N VAL A 361 15.35 -42.79 -19.35
CA VAL A 361 16.28 -41.72 -19.71
C VAL A 361 15.79 -41.04 -20.99
N ILE A 362 15.50 -39.73 -20.95
CA ILE A 362 15.46 -38.90 -22.15
C ILE A 362 16.65 -37.95 -22.07
N ALA A 363 17.64 -38.23 -22.92
CA ALA A 363 18.87 -37.48 -23.05
C ALA A 363 18.60 -36.08 -23.61
N VAL A 364 19.19 -35.07 -22.97
CA VAL A 364 19.32 -33.71 -23.50
C VAL A 364 20.40 -33.75 -24.60
N GLN A 365 20.02 -33.46 -25.84
CA GLN A 365 20.96 -33.16 -26.92
C GLN A 365 20.90 -31.67 -27.24
N ASP A 366 22.02 -30.99 -27.03
CA ASP A 366 22.34 -29.70 -27.62
C ASP A 366 22.63 -29.85 -29.12
N GLY A 367 21.98 -29.05 -29.96
CA GLY A 367 22.24 -28.90 -31.40
C GLY A 367 21.22 -27.99 -32.11
N PRO A 368 21.58 -27.24 -33.16
CA PRO A 368 21.26 -25.82 -33.28
C PRO A 368 20.03 -25.45 -34.15
N GLN A 369 19.47 -24.28 -33.80
CA GLN A 369 18.70 -23.30 -34.59
C GLN A 369 17.92 -23.77 -35.85
N GLY A 370 16.60 -23.54 -35.80
CA GLY A 370 15.81 -23.14 -36.96
C GLY A 370 14.60 -24.01 -37.19
N GLU A 371 13.49 -23.70 -36.54
CA GLU A 371 12.13 -23.86 -37.08
C GLU A 371 11.13 -23.16 -36.16
N HIS A 372 10.21 -22.41 -36.76
CA HIS A 372 9.17 -21.64 -36.08
C HIS A 372 8.29 -22.55 -35.22
N ALA A 373 8.58 -22.64 -33.93
CA ALA A 373 7.63 -23.15 -32.95
C ALA A 373 6.49 -22.14 -32.87
N GLN A 374 5.35 -22.44 -33.50
CA GLN A 374 4.08 -21.80 -33.18
C GLN A 374 3.85 -22.01 -31.68
N ALA A 375 3.98 -20.92 -30.91
CA ALA A 375 3.64 -20.92 -29.50
C ALA A 375 2.16 -21.29 -29.39
N VAL A 376 1.88 -22.45 -28.81
CA VAL A 376 0.51 -22.83 -28.44
C VAL A 376 0.04 -21.77 -27.45
N GLU A 377 -0.88 -20.88 -27.87
CA GLU A 377 -1.42 -19.86 -26.98
C GLU A 377 -2.10 -20.53 -25.80
N ALA A 378 -1.66 -20.20 -24.59
CA ALA A 378 -2.30 -20.68 -23.38
C ALA A 378 -3.78 -20.27 -23.37
N PRO A 379 -4.70 -21.14 -22.89
CA PRO A 379 -6.11 -20.81 -22.84
C PRO A 379 -6.35 -19.54 -22.01
N LEU A 380 -7.24 -18.67 -22.50
CA LEU A 380 -7.64 -17.47 -21.78
C LEU A 380 -8.34 -17.85 -20.47
N PHE A 381 -8.16 -17.01 -19.45
CA PHE A 381 -8.69 -17.27 -18.11
C PHE A 381 -10.19 -16.98 -18.05
N GLU A 382 -10.95 -17.91 -17.47
CA GLU A 382 -12.37 -17.74 -17.16
C GLU A 382 -12.57 -17.65 -15.64
N GLY A 383 -13.38 -16.68 -15.20
CA GLY A 383 -13.67 -16.46 -13.79
C GLY A 383 -13.40 -15.04 -13.32
N HIS A 384 -13.34 -14.87 -12.00
CA HIS A 384 -13.21 -13.58 -11.34
C HIS A 384 -11.76 -13.28 -10.94
N ARG A 385 -11.33 -12.03 -11.12
CA ARG A 385 -10.07 -11.49 -10.60
C ARG A 385 -10.35 -10.20 -9.83
N GLU A 386 -9.72 -10.09 -8.66
CA GLU A 386 -9.67 -8.85 -7.89
C GLU A 386 -8.30 -8.21 -8.00
N PHE A 387 -8.30 -6.88 -8.02
CA PHE A 387 -7.10 -6.06 -8.05
C PHE A 387 -7.14 -5.08 -6.89
N GLN A 388 -6.02 -5.00 -6.17
CA GLN A 388 -5.88 -4.16 -4.99
C GLN A 388 -5.66 -2.69 -5.38
N GLU A 389 -6.11 -1.77 -4.55
CA GLU A 389 -5.80 -0.34 -4.73
C GLU A 389 -4.30 -0.11 -4.65
N ASN A 390 -3.77 0.81 -5.45
CA ASN A 390 -2.35 1.11 -5.67
C ASN A 390 -1.54 0.08 -6.46
N GLN A 391 -2.11 -1.07 -6.84
CA GLN A 391 -1.42 -2.08 -7.63
C GLN A 391 -0.97 -1.52 -9.00
N ARG A 392 0.24 -1.87 -9.42
CA ARG A 392 0.82 -1.60 -10.74
C ARG A 392 0.91 -2.89 -11.57
N GLY A 393 1.39 -2.78 -12.81
CA GLY A 393 1.52 -3.91 -13.74
C GLY A 393 0.22 -4.27 -14.49
N VAL A 394 -0.85 -3.49 -14.30
CA VAL A 394 -2.15 -3.69 -14.96
C VAL A 394 -2.27 -2.76 -16.16
N SER A 395 -2.64 -3.29 -17.32
CA SER A 395 -2.95 -2.52 -18.52
C SER A 395 -4.09 -3.16 -19.29
N PHE A 396 -4.78 -2.40 -20.14
CA PHE A 396 -5.79 -2.98 -21.02
C PHE A 396 -5.19 -4.00 -21.99
N ALA A 397 -3.92 -3.84 -22.37
CA ALA A 397 -3.20 -4.79 -23.21
C ALA A 397 -3.09 -6.20 -22.59
N THR A 398 -2.97 -6.31 -21.27
CA THR A 398 -2.92 -7.60 -20.57
C THR A 398 -4.29 -8.02 -20.02
N LEU A 399 -5.13 -7.05 -19.66
CA LEU A 399 -6.41 -7.28 -18.98
C LEU A 399 -7.56 -7.57 -19.95
N LEU A 400 -7.68 -6.80 -21.04
CA LEU A 400 -8.88 -6.79 -21.90
C LEU A 400 -8.56 -7.25 -23.31
N VAL A 401 -7.51 -6.70 -23.93
CA VAL A 401 -7.15 -6.92 -25.34
C VAL A 401 -7.05 -8.40 -25.74
N PRO A 402 -6.51 -9.34 -24.92
CA PRO A 402 -6.47 -10.75 -25.29
C PRO A 402 -7.86 -11.36 -25.56
N TYR A 403 -8.89 -10.88 -24.87
CA TYR A 403 -10.28 -11.31 -25.02
C TYR A 403 -11.02 -10.59 -26.17
N LEU A 404 -10.43 -9.55 -26.75
CA LEU A 404 -11.00 -8.78 -27.86
C LEU A 404 -10.37 -9.18 -29.21
N ARG A 405 -9.30 -9.99 -29.19
CA ARG A 405 -8.59 -10.41 -30.39
C ARG A 405 -9.50 -11.27 -31.28
N GLY A 406 -9.54 -10.95 -32.57
CA GLY A 406 -10.33 -11.66 -33.56
C GLY A 406 -11.83 -11.29 -33.57
N ALA A 407 -12.27 -10.37 -32.71
CA ALA A 407 -13.64 -9.88 -32.73
C ALA A 407 -13.87 -8.90 -33.88
N GLY A 408 -14.94 -9.12 -34.65
CA GLY A 408 -15.39 -8.18 -35.68
C GLY A 408 -16.34 -7.11 -35.11
N GLU A 409 -17.09 -7.48 -34.07
CA GLU A 409 -18.00 -6.60 -33.35
C GLU A 409 -17.77 -6.64 -31.82
N ILE A 410 -17.55 -5.47 -31.24
CA ILE A 410 -17.33 -5.27 -29.80
C ILE A 410 -18.34 -4.27 -29.27
N THR A 411 -19.13 -4.65 -28.27
CA THR A 411 -20.04 -3.74 -27.55
C THR A 411 -19.48 -3.41 -26.18
N ILE A 412 -19.23 -2.14 -25.91
CA ILE A 412 -18.78 -1.60 -24.62
C ILE A 412 -19.94 -0.86 -23.98
N THR A 413 -20.35 -1.28 -22.79
CA THR A 413 -21.35 -0.58 -21.96
C THR A 413 -20.64 -0.02 -20.74
N ASP A 414 -20.58 1.31 -20.63
CA ASP A 414 -19.99 2.01 -19.48
C ASP A 414 -20.72 3.35 -19.24
N PRO A 415 -21.45 3.53 -18.12
CA PRO A 415 -22.24 4.75 -17.86
C PRO A 415 -21.40 6.02 -17.65
N TYR A 416 -20.08 5.87 -17.44
CA TYR A 416 -19.25 6.92 -16.87
C TYR A 416 -18.23 7.50 -17.84
N ILE A 417 -18.32 7.30 -19.16
CA ILE A 417 -17.38 7.93 -20.09
C ILE A 417 -17.72 9.41 -20.30
N ARG A 418 -17.39 10.27 -19.32
CA ARG A 418 -17.84 11.68 -19.24
C ARG A 418 -16.70 12.68 -19.21
N LEU A 419 -15.61 12.34 -18.53
CA LEU A 419 -14.46 13.19 -18.24
C LEU A 419 -13.29 12.86 -19.17
N PHE A 420 -12.32 13.77 -19.24
CA PHE A 420 -11.14 13.63 -20.11
C PHE A 420 -10.37 12.32 -19.86
N HIS A 421 -10.10 11.95 -18.60
CA HIS A 421 -9.38 10.73 -18.28
C HIS A 421 -10.16 9.47 -18.66
N GLN A 422 -11.50 9.49 -18.56
CA GLN A 422 -12.35 8.37 -18.98
C GLN A 422 -12.36 8.21 -20.52
N ALA A 423 -12.46 9.31 -21.26
CA ALA A 423 -12.34 9.30 -22.71
C ALA A 423 -10.94 8.84 -23.18
N ARG A 424 -9.90 9.22 -22.44
CA ARG A 424 -8.53 8.73 -22.66
C ARG A 424 -8.42 7.22 -22.43
N ASN A 425 -8.99 6.68 -21.36
CA ASN A 425 -8.98 5.24 -21.12
C ASN A 425 -9.71 4.49 -22.27
N LEU A 426 -10.83 5.01 -22.76
CA LEU A 426 -11.49 4.46 -23.95
C LEU A 426 -10.57 4.48 -25.18
N MET A 427 -9.88 5.58 -25.43
CA MET A 427 -8.92 5.68 -26.54
C MET A 427 -7.79 4.66 -26.42
N GLU A 428 -7.21 4.50 -25.22
CA GLU A 428 -6.13 3.53 -24.97
C GLU A 428 -6.61 2.07 -25.14
N LEU A 429 -7.89 1.77 -24.85
CA LEU A 429 -8.47 0.46 -25.18
C LEU A 429 -8.61 0.27 -26.70
N ILE A 430 -9.06 1.30 -27.42
CA ILE A 430 -9.17 1.29 -28.88
C ILE A 430 -7.80 1.13 -29.55
N GLU A 431 -6.76 1.78 -29.02
CA GLU A 431 -5.37 1.58 -29.45
C GLU A 431 -4.97 0.11 -29.32
N GLY A 432 -5.34 -0.54 -28.20
CA GLY A 432 -5.13 -1.97 -28.00
C GLY A 432 -5.84 -2.84 -29.03
N VAL A 433 -7.10 -2.53 -29.37
CA VAL A 433 -7.86 -3.25 -30.41
C VAL A 433 -7.21 -3.05 -31.79
N ALA A 434 -6.85 -1.82 -32.13
CA ALA A 434 -6.19 -1.49 -33.39
C ALA A 434 -4.82 -2.16 -33.54
N ALA A 435 -4.12 -2.41 -32.43
CA ALA A 435 -2.82 -3.09 -32.42
C ALA A 435 -2.91 -4.61 -32.64
N VAL A 436 -4.06 -5.24 -32.34
CA VAL A 436 -4.23 -6.71 -32.46
C VAL A 436 -5.12 -7.16 -33.60
N LYS A 437 -5.86 -6.24 -34.23
CA LYS A 437 -6.62 -6.58 -35.44
C LYS A 437 -5.67 -6.81 -36.62
N GLU A 438 -6.09 -7.60 -37.59
CA GLU A 438 -5.37 -7.71 -38.85
C GLU A 438 -5.40 -6.37 -39.60
N ALA A 439 -4.32 -6.05 -40.31
CA ALA A 439 -4.18 -4.76 -40.98
C ALA A 439 -5.30 -4.50 -42.02
N GLY A 440 -5.81 -5.57 -42.64
CA GLY A 440 -6.87 -5.53 -43.64
C GLY A 440 -8.30 -5.51 -43.09
N ASP A 441 -8.47 -5.76 -41.79
CA ASP A 441 -9.80 -5.89 -41.18
C ASP A 441 -10.27 -4.57 -40.58
N GLU A 442 -11.58 -4.34 -40.59
CA GLU A 442 -12.22 -3.28 -39.83
C GLU A 442 -12.99 -3.87 -38.65
N VAL A 443 -12.88 -3.24 -37.49
CA VAL A 443 -13.59 -3.67 -36.28
C VAL A 443 -14.67 -2.65 -35.95
N LYS A 444 -15.90 -3.11 -35.73
CA LYS A 444 -17.01 -2.27 -35.22
C LYS A 444 -17.00 -2.27 -33.70
N VAL A 445 -16.88 -1.08 -33.12
CA VAL A 445 -17.00 -0.88 -31.67
C VAL A 445 -18.23 -0.05 -31.39
N LYS A 446 -19.16 -0.59 -30.61
CA LYS A 446 -20.35 0.13 -30.14
C LYS A 446 -20.18 0.52 -28.68
N LEU A 447 -20.11 1.82 -28.40
CA LEU A 447 -20.14 2.36 -27.05
C LEU A 447 -21.57 2.74 -26.65
N VAL A 448 -22.00 2.26 -25.48
CA VAL A 448 -23.23 2.69 -24.80
C VAL A 448 -22.82 3.39 -23.50
N THR A 449 -23.01 4.70 -23.42
CA THR A 449 -22.67 5.53 -22.24
C THR A 449 -23.84 6.42 -21.82
N SER A 450 -23.83 6.96 -20.61
CA SER A 450 -24.80 7.97 -20.19
C SER A 450 -24.28 9.39 -20.42
N GLU A 451 -25.20 10.35 -20.56
CA GLU A 451 -24.84 11.76 -20.67
C GLU A 451 -24.35 12.32 -19.32
N ALA A 452 -23.55 13.39 -19.37
CA ALA A 452 -23.11 14.07 -18.17
C ALA A 452 -24.29 14.78 -17.46
N ASN A 453 -24.51 14.45 -16.19
CA ASN A 453 -25.65 14.95 -15.41
C ASN A 453 -25.55 16.43 -14.96
N SER A 454 -24.52 17.19 -15.35
CA SER A 454 -24.20 18.47 -14.72
C SER A 454 -23.98 19.62 -15.72
N GLY A 455 -25.07 20.04 -16.37
CA GLY A 455 -25.12 21.25 -17.21
C GLY A 455 -24.75 21.03 -18.68
N GLU A 456 -25.32 21.86 -19.57
CA GLU A 456 -25.14 21.75 -21.02
C GLU A 456 -23.66 21.81 -21.46
N ASP A 457 -22.84 22.60 -20.78
CA ASP A 457 -21.42 22.74 -21.12
C ASP A 457 -20.63 21.45 -20.89
N LYS A 458 -20.95 20.68 -19.83
CA LYS A 458 -20.28 19.39 -19.59
C LYS A 458 -20.73 18.33 -20.58
N VAL A 459 -22.01 18.33 -20.97
CA VAL A 459 -22.53 17.45 -22.02
C VAL A 459 -21.86 17.77 -23.36
N ARG A 460 -21.74 19.06 -23.71
CA ARG A 460 -21.02 19.49 -24.91
C ARG A 460 -19.57 19.01 -24.89
N ARG A 461 -18.86 19.22 -23.77
CA ARG A 461 -17.47 18.77 -23.60
C ARG A 461 -17.32 17.25 -23.71
N GLN A 462 -18.23 16.47 -23.13
CA GLN A 462 -18.24 15.00 -23.27
C GLN A 462 -18.37 14.60 -24.74
N ARG A 463 -19.33 15.18 -25.47
CA ARG A 463 -19.53 14.89 -26.90
C ARG A 463 -18.31 15.26 -27.75
N GLU A 464 -17.68 16.40 -27.46
CA GLU A 464 -16.43 16.81 -28.13
C GLU A 464 -15.29 15.81 -27.88
N LEU A 465 -15.15 15.29 -26.66
CA LEU A 465 -14.14 14.28 -26.33
C LEU A 465 -14.40 12.96 -27.08
N LEU A 466 -15.63 12.47 -27.06
CA LEU A 466 -16.00 11.22 -27.73
C LEU A 466 -15.87 11.32 -29.26
N LEU A 467 -16.16 12.48 -29.85
CA LEU A 467 -15.95 12.74 -31.27
C LEU A 467 -14.46 12.70 -31.64
N LYS A 468 -13.57 13.23 -30.78
CA LYS A 468 -12.12 13.10 -30.98
C LYS A 468 -11.65 11.65 -30.91
N VAL A 469 -12.20 10.87 -29.97
CA VAL A 469 -11.90 9.43 -29.87
C VAL A 469 -12.38 8.70 -31.12
N GLN A 470 -13.59 8.97 -31.60
CA GLN A 470 -14.13 8.38 -32.83
C GLN A 470 -13.28 8.69 -34.06
N GLN A 471 -12.84 9.95 -34.22
CA GLN A 471 -11.96 10.35 -35.31
C GLN A 471 -10.59 9.67 -35.22
N GLY A 472 -10.02 9.56 -34.02
CA GLY A 472 -8.76 8.85 -33.80
C GLY A 472 -8.87 7.35 -34.09
N ALA A 473 -9.95 6.72 -33.65
CA ALA A 473 -10.25 5.30 -33.86
C ALA A 473 -10.32 4.94 -35.35
N ALA A 474 -10.97 5.78 -36.16
CA ALA A 474 -11.14 5.54 -37.59
C ALA A 474 -9.79 5.45 -38.34
N VAL A 475 -8.78 6.20 -37.93
CA VAL A 475 -7.42 6.11 -38.52
C VAL A 475 -6.81 4.72 -38.31
N GLY A 476 -7.14 4.08 -37.18
CA GLY A 476 -6.71 2.72 -36.85
C GLY A 476 -7.62 1.63 -37.40
N GLY A 477 -8.57 1.93 -38.31
CA GLY A 477 -9.51 0.93 -38.85
C GLY A 477 -10.53 0.43 -37.82
N VAL A 478 -10.82 1.23 -36.80
CA VAL A 478 -11.82 0.92 -35.77
C VAL A 478 -13.00 1.88 -35.91
N ASN A 479 -14.16 1.35 -36.29
CA ASN A 479 -15.39 2.10 -36.48
C ASN A 479 -16.14 2.21 -35.15
N LEU A 480 -15.93 3.30 -34.43
CA LEU A 480 -16.60 3.58 -33.16
C LEU A 480 -17.98 4.22 -33.38
N ASP A 481 -19.05 3.56 -32.96
CA ASP A 481 -20.41 4.10 -32.86
C ASP A 481 -20.74 4.40 -31.40
N VAL A 482 -21.30 5.59 -31.12
CA VAL A 482 -21.58 6.05 -29.76
C VAL A 482 -23.07 6.29 -29.59
N SER A 483 -23.65 5.58 -28.63
CA SER A 483 -25.05 5.68 -28.25
C SER A 483 -25.19 6.14 -26.79
N PHE A 484 -26.12 7.07 -26.56
CA PHE A 484 -26.41 7.56 -25.22
C PHE A 484 -27.63 6.86 -24.64
N SER A 485 -27.49 6.31 -23.43
CA SER A 485 -28.58 5.73 -22.67
C SER A 485 -28.44 6.10 -21.19
N ASN A 486 -29.51 6.66 -20.62
CA ASN A 486 -29.54 7.08 -19.21
C ASN A 486 -30.10 5.99 -18.27
N THR A 487 -30.47 4.82 -18.81
CA THR A 487 -31.02 3.69 -18.05
C THR A 487 -30.00 2.58 -17.80
N ILE A 488 -28.76 2.74 -18.26
CA ILE A 488 -27.70 1.76 -18.03
C ILE A 488 -27.03 1.98 -16.68
N HIS A 489 -26.83 0.89 -15.96
CA HIS A 489 -26.05 0.84 -14.73
C HIS A 489 -24.90 -0.18 -14.83
N ASP A 490 -25.06 -1.17 -15.70
CA ASP A 490 -24.10 -2.23 -15.92
C ASP A 490 -22.85 -1.74 -16.65
N ARG A 491 -21.74 -2.43 -16.39
CA ARG A 491 -20.42 -2.15 -16.96
C ARG A 491 -19.89 -3.43 -17.57
N SER A 492 -19.85 -3.51 -18.89
CA SER A 492 -19.46 -4.74 -19.56
C SER A 492 -18.86 -4.52 -20.94
N ILE A 493 -18.08 -5.49 -21.39
CA ILE A 493 -17.63 -5.61 -22.77
C ILE A 493 -18.12 -6.96 -23.29
N VAL A 494 -18.79 -6.96 -24.44
CA VAL A 494 -19.31 -8.16 -25.11
C VAL A 494 -18.73 -8.22 -26.51
N THR A 495 -18.30 -9.40 -26.94
CA THR A 495 -17.74 -9.64 -28.28
C THR A 495 -18.54 -10.69 -29.02
N ASP A 496 -18.50 -10.64 -30.35
CA ASP A 496 -19.03 -11.67 -31.24
C ASP A 496 -18.28 -13.02 -31.15
N THR A 497 -17.09 -13.03 -30.55
CA THR A 497 -16.33 -14.27 -30.25
C THR A 497 -16.85 -15.05 -29.04
N GLY A 498 -17.91 -14.55 -28.38
CA GLY A 498 -18.56 -15.20 -27.24
C GLY A 498 -18.00 -14.78 -25.87
N TRP A 499 -17.08 -13.82 -25.81
CA TRP A 499 -16.60 -13.28 -24.53
C TRP A 499 -17.49 -12.16 -23.99
N LYS A 500 -17.78 -12.24 -22.70
CA LYS A 500 -18.40 -11.21 -21.88
C LYS A 500 -17.54 -10.91 -20.67
N ILE A 501 -17.12 -9.66 -20.55
CA ILE A 501 -16.27 -9.15 -19.47
C ILE A 501 -17.11 -8.21 -18.62
N LEU A 502 -17.31 -8.53 -17.35
CA LEU A 502 -17.99 -7.67 -16.39
C LEU A 502 -16.94 -6.83 -15.66
N LEU A 503 -17.11 -5.51 -15.67
CA LEU A 503 -16.13 -4.56 -15.15
C LEU A 503 -16.65 -3.87 -13.88
N GLY A 504 -16.07 -4.17 -12.73
CA GLY A 504 -16.49 -3.58 -11.46
C GLY A 504 -16.47 -2.04 -11.45
N ARG A 505 -15.55 -1.40 -12.18
CA ARG A 505 -15.42 0.07 -12.31
C ARG A 505 -15.54 0.59 -13.75
N GLY A 506 -15.89 -0.26 -14.71
CA GLY A 506 -15.85 0.10 -16.12
C GLY A 506 -14.40 0.30 -16.58
N LEU A 507 -14.17 1.26 -17.47
CA LEU A 507 -12.83 1.61 -17.97
C LEU A 507 -12.07 2.57 -17.03
N ASP A 508 -12.71 3.12 -15.99
CA ASP A 508 -12.08 4.04 -15.03
C ASP A 508 -11.40 3.31 -13.85
N ILE A 509 -10.44 2.47 -14.19
CA ILE A 509 -9.69 1.65 -13.21
C ILE A 509 -8.40 2.31 -12.72
N PHE A 510 -7.88 3.34 -13.39
CA PHE A 510 -6.62 3.98 -13.01
C PHE A 510 -6.83 5.13 -12.02
N GLN A 511 -5.84 5.34 -11.15
CA GLN A 511 -5.75 6.54 -10.32
C GLN A 511 -5.36 7.77 -11.17
N TYR A 512 -5.45 8.93 -10.53
CA TYR A 512 -5.06 10.18 -11.18
C TYR A 512 -3.58 10.14 -11.58
N VAL A 513 -3.28 10.67 -12.76
CA VAL A 513 -1.91 10.83 -13.27
C VAL A 513 -1.78 12.26 -13.75
N THR A 514 -0.70 12.91 -13.33
CA THR A 514 -0.39 14.26 -13.80
C THR A 514 -0.06 14.17 -15.28
N GLY A 515 -0.64 15.02 -16.13
CA GLY A 515 -0.46 14.95 -17.58
C GLY A 515 0.97 15.27 -18.07
N ASP A 516 1.98 15.15 -17.22
CA ASP A 516 3.40 15.36 -17.53
C ASP A 516 3.88 14.31 -18.53
N ALA A 517 4.38 14.78 -19.67
CA ALA A 517 4.87 13.94 -20.75
C ALA A 517 6.14 13.15 -20.42
N PHE A 518 6.84 13.49 -19.33
CA PHE A 518 8.06 12.80 -18.88
C PHE A 518 7.80 11.73 -17.82
N GLU A 519 6.57 11.58 -17.35
CA GLU A 519 6.18 10.48 -16.47
C GLU A 519 5.85 9.22 -17.28
N LEU A 520 6.45 8.08 -16.91
CA LEU A 520 6.15 6.80 -17.57
C LEU A 520 4.67 6.43 -17.45
N SER A 521 4.07 6.70 -16.30
CA SER A 521 2.64 6.52 -16.03
C SER A 521 1.76 7.31 -17.01
N THR A 522 2.24 8.40 -17.62
CA THR A 522 1.47 9.14 -18.62
C THR A 522 1.37 8.40 -19.95
N ARG A 523 2.31 7.53 -20.32
CA ARG A 523 2.27 6.82 -21.61
C ARG A 523 1.98 5.34 -21.46
N LEU A 524 2.47 4.73 -20.39
CA LEU A 524 2.44 3.30 -20.17
C LEU A 524 1.52 2.99 -19.00
N GLN A 525 0.45 2.24 -19.29
CA GLN A 525 -0.57 1.90 -18.30
C GLN A 525 -0.01 1.02 -17.17
N GLU A 526 0.95 0.14 -17.46
CA GLU A 526 1.53 -0.76 -16.45
C GLU A 526 2.26 -0.02 -15.30
N TYR A 527 2.61 1.25 -15.48
CA TYR A 527 3.22 2.08 -14.43
C TYR A 527 2.19 2.90 -13.64
N ARG A 528 0.91 2.88 -14.03
CA ARG A 528 -0.17 3.57 -13.31
C ARG A 528 -0.63 2.71 -12.14
N GLN A 529 -0.90 3.37 -11.02
CA GLN A 529 -1.61 2.75 -9.91
C GLN A 529 -3.09 2.58 -10.27
N VAL A 530 -3.67 1.44 -9.92
CA VAL A 530 -5.11 1.19 -10.09
C VAL A 530 -5.90 1.57 -8.83
N LYS A 531 -7.17 1.93 -9.01
CA LYS A 531 -8.21 1.94 -7.97
C LYS A 531 -8.59 0.49 -7.69
N GLY A 532 -8.96 0.10 -6.46
CA GLY A 532 -9.40 -1.27 -6.20
C GLY A 532 -10.62 -1.67 -7.07
N PHE A 533 -10.56 -2.80 -7.76
CA PHE A 533 -11.63 -3.26 -8.66
C PHE A 533 -11.65 -4.78 -8.87
N GLY A 534 -12.83 -5.31 -9.23
CA GLY A 534 -12.99 -6.68 -9.70
C GLY A 534 -13.33 -6.72 -11.20
N VAL A 535 -12.93 -7.80 -11.87
CA VAL A 535 -13.29 -8.12 -13.26
C VAL A 535 -13.66 -9.59 -13.38
N THR A 536 -14.71 -9.88 -14.13
CA THR A 536 -15.16 -11.27 -14.36
C THR A 536 -15.19 -11.55 -15.86
N TYR A 537 -14.49 -12.61 -16.26
CA TYR A 537 -14.45 -13.09 -17.64
C TYR A 537 -15.38 -14.29 -17.77
N ILE A 538 -16.35 -14.18 -18.68
CA ILE A 538 -17.37 -15.19 -18.93
C ILE A 538 -17.35 -15.52 -20.41
N ARG A 539 -17.35 -16.81 -20.74
CA ARG A 539 -17.57 -17.29 -22.10
C ARG A 539 -19.03 -17.68 -22.26
N GLU A 540 -19.79 -16.87 -22.97
CA GLU A 540 -21.18 -17.15 -23.30
C GLU A 540 -21.23 -18.10 -24.52
N GLY A 541 -21.29 -19.40 -24.24
CA GLY A 541 -21.56 -20.45 -25.23
C GLY A 541 -20.31 -21.08 -25.87
N GLY A 542 -20.21 -22.40 -25.67
CA GLY A 542 -19.77 -23.35 -26.70
C GLY A 542 -20.99 -24.09 -27.22
#